data_AF-E3FQC8-F1
#
_entry.id   AF-E3FQC8-F1
#
_cell.length_a   1.000
_cell.length_b   1.000
_cell.length_c   1.000
_cell.angle_alpha   90.00
_cell.angle_beta   90.00
_cell.angle_gamma   90.00
#
_symmetry.space_group_name_H-M   'P 1'
#
loop_
_entity.id
_entity.type
_entity.pdbx_description
1 polymer ?
#
loop_
_entity_poly.entity_id
_entity_poly.type
_entity_poly.pdbx_seq_one_letter_code
_entity_poly.pdbx_strand_id
1 'polypeptide(L)'
;MSWLFVACGDDPKDSENPDQTPNPATEKLNSFKKGSLSNGEDAKYWATKASAPNIYTLVNTASLISSGPSNGEETDPNCPVTTTESLTTRTKGGCTDKNGVEWVGSMEVKIGMSGTITYVYSGFGFSQTVTCDGKSAKSKLIYDGSLKTSATGTTQGFEALIVMDALEVDEQTCETTASVSAVDYKGTSSGASSEDQSEPTTWNGSGRIGYADTGVISVETQNEVTHSDTCASEAISGKTTLTTDGQRVEIQYDGATDCDPEATVTWSLNGAAQGELEGVSCSASSGPALAMWGVGLLGLLGLMRRRARS
;
A
#
# COMPACT_ATOMS: atom_id res chain seq x y z
N MET A 1 5.08 68.42 4.76
CA MET A 1 4.51 68.00 3.46
C MET A 1 4.73 66.50 3.39
N SER A 2 3.78 65.67 3.84
CA SER A 2 2.71 65.04 3.02
C SER A 2 3.20 64.72 1.60
N TRP A 3 3.13 63.48 1.11
CA TRP A 3 1.94 62.64 1.01
C TRP A 3 2.24 61.13 1.19
N LEU A 4 1.39 60.46 1.98
CA LEU A 4 1.17 59.01 1.99
C LEU A 4 0.15 58.67 0.89
N PHE A 5 0.43 57.69 0.04
CA PHE A 5 -0.58 56.98 -0.74
C PHE A 5 -0.71 55.56 -0.20
N VAL A 6 -1.82 55.31 0.48
CA VAL A 6 -2.33 53.98 0.81
C VAL A 6 -3.19 53.56 -0.38
N ALA A 7 -2.75 52.53 -1.11
CA ALA A 7 -3.59 51.86 -2.10
C ALA A 7 -4.26 50.66 -1.42
N CYS A 8 -5.56 50.78 -1.21
CA CYS A 8 -6.45 49.66 -0.89
C CYS A 8 -6.95 49.04 -2.20
N GLY A 9 -7.06 47.71 -2.21
CA GLY A 9 -8.06 47.00 -2.99
C GLY A 9 -7.56 46.42 -4.31
N ASP A 10 -7.23 45.14 -4.28
CA ASP A 10 -7.89 44.15 -5.14
C ASP A 10 -7.81 42.81 -4.38
N ASP A 11 -8.96 42.34 -3.88
CA ASP A 11 -9.08 40.96 -3.39
C ASP A 11 -8.73 40.04 -4.57
N PRO A 12 -7.68 39.19 -4.46
CA PRO A 12 -7.42 38.21 -5.49
C PRO A 12 -8.64 37.31 -5.54
N LYS A 13 -9.38 37.39 -6.65
CA LYS A 13 -10.44 36.44 -6.95
C LYS A 13 -9.81 35.05 -6.86
N ASP A 14 -10.22 34.29 -5.84
CA ASP A 14 -9.91 32.89 -5.71
C ASP A 14 -10.25 32.24 -7.05
N SER A 15 -9.21 31.95 -7.83
CA SER A 15 -9.35 31.22 -9.07
C SER A 15 -9.83 29.83 -8.65
N GLU A 16 -11.15 29.62 -8.73
CA GLU A 16 -11.77 28.31 -8.60
C GLU A 16 -10.97 27.36 -9.49
N ASN A 17 -10.22 26.47 -8.84
CA ASN A 17 -9.27 25.58 -9.48
C ASN A 17 -10.08 24.63 -10.38
N PRO A 18 -10.15 24.86 -11.69
CA PRO A 18 -11.02 24.11 -12.55
C PRO A 18 -10.37 22.75 -12.77
N ASP A 19 -11.15 21.68 -12.64
CA ASP A 19 -10.77 20.29 -12.91
C ASP A 19 -9.93 19.56 -11.85
N GLN A 20 -10.28 19.68 -10.57
CA GLN A 20 -10.08 18.52 -9.68
C GLN A 20 -11.17 17.49 -9.97
N THR A 21 -10.96 16.67 -11.00
CA THR A 21 -11.70 15.41 -11.14
C THR A 21 -11.64 14.69 -9.79
N PRO A 22 -12.77 14.27 -9.22
CA PRO A 22 -12.79 13.57 -7.94
C PRO A 22 -11.79 12.42 -7.93
N ASN A 23 -10.98 12.35 -6.88
CA ASN A 23 -10.05 11.25 -6.68
C ASN A 23 -10.84 9.94 -6.48
N PRO A 24 -10.64 8.91 -7.32
CA PRO A 24 -11.39 7.64 -7.22
C PRO A 24 -11.23 6.98 -5.84
N ALA A 25 -10.08 7.12 -5.18
CA ALA A 25 -9.88 6.58 -3.85
C ALA A 25 -10.74 7.29 -2.79
N THR A 26 -10.82 8.63 -2.83
CA THR A 26 -11.66 9.40 -1.91
C THR A 26 -13.15 9.07 -2.10
N GLU A 27 -13.61 8.99 -3.35
CA GLU A 27 -14.98 8.58 -3.67
C GLU A 27 -15.27 7.17 -3.15
N LYS A 28 -14.35 6.23 -3.38
CA LYS A 28 -14.50 4.84 -2.94
C LYS A 28 -14.53 4.73 -1.43
N LEU A 29 -13.62 5.40 -0.71
CA LEU A 29 -13.59 5.46 0.75
C LEU A 29 -14.88 6.05 1.33
N ASN A 30 -15.49 7.03 0.67
CA ASN A 30 -16.76 7.61 1.11
C ASN A 30 -17.96 6.67 0.89
N SER A 31 -17.82 5.67 0.01
CA SER A 31 -18.86 4.65 -0.23
C SER A 31 -18.85 3.51 0.79
N PHE A 32 -17.73 3.29 1.47
CA PHE A 32 -17.61 2.24 2.48
C PHE A 32 -18.30 2.64 3.79
N LYS A 33 -18.76 1.64 4.55
CA LYS A 33 -19.24 1.87 5.93
C LYS A 33 -18.08 2.38 6.81
N LYS A 34 -18.40 2.93 7.97
CA LYS A 34 -17.38 3.28 8.97
C LYS A 34 -16.76 2.00 9.53
N GLY A 35 -15.45 2.04 9.77
CA GLY A 35 -14.73 1.00 10.49
C GLY A 35 -15.16 0.93 11.95
N SER A 36 -14.87 -0.21 12.58
CA SER A 36 -15.03 -0.40 14.02
C SER A 36 -13.66 -0.31 14.71
N LEU A 37 -13.61 0.29 15.90
CA LEU A 37 -12.46 0.34 16.81
C LEU A 37 -12.94 0.04 18.24
N SER A 38 -13.86 -0.91 18.38
CA SER A 38 -14.65 -1.11 19.60
C SER A 38 -14.02 -2.02 20.64
N ASN A 39 -13.05 -2.83 20.22
CA ASN A 39 -12.41 -3.85 21.03
C ASN A 39 -10.98 -4.10 20.53
N GLY A 40 -10.26 -5.01 21.21
CA GLY A 40 -8.87 -5.35 20.86
C GLY A 40 -8.70 -6.02 19.50
N GLU A 41 -9.68 -6.81 19.05
CA GLU A 41 -9.63 -7.47 17.72
C GLU A 41 -9.72 -6.43 16.60
N ASP A 42 -10.63 -5.46 16.73
CA ASP A 42 -10.75 -4.32 15.81
C ASP A 42 -9.44 -3.51 15.78
N ALA A 43 -8.89 -3.19 16.96
CA ALA A 43 -7.64 -2.44 17.08
C ALA A 43 -6.48 -3.18 16.42
N LYS A 44 -6.32 -4.48 16.69
CA LYS A 44 -5.29 -5.34 16.08
C LYS A 44 -5.44 -5.43 14.56
N TYR A 45 -6.66 -5.63 14.06
CA TYR A 45 -6.93 -5.69 12.61
C TYR A 45 -6.44 -4.43 11.89
N TRP A 46 -6.74 -3.25 12.44
CA TRP A 46 -6.32 -2.00 11.82
C TRP A 46 -4.85 -1.66 12.05
N ALA A 47 -4.30 -1.94 13.24
CA ALA A 47 -2.88 -1.69 13.55
C ALA A 47 -1.94 -2.45 12.60
N THR A 48 -2.29 -3.68 12.23
CA THR A 48 -1.52 -4.51 11.28
C THR A 48 -1.59 -4.06 9.82
N LYS A 49 -2.43 -3.07 9.48
CA LYS A 49 -2.69 -2.66 8.10
C LYS A 49 -2.48 -1.18 7.83
N ALA A 50 -2.76 -0.33 8.82
CA ALA A 50 -2.94 1.10 8.60
C ALA A 50 -1.70 1.94 8.92
N SER A 51 -0.68 1.38 9.57
CA SER A 51 0.53 2.16 9.85
C SER A 51 1.25 2.60 8.56
N ALA A 52 2.03 3.69 8.63
CA ALA A 52 2.78 4.22 7.50
C ALA A 52 3.61 3.17 6.73
N PRO A 53 4.44 2.31 7.37
CA PRO A 53 5.18 1.28 6.65
C PRO A 53 4.25 0.24 6.00
N ASN A 54 3.17 -0.16 6.68
CA ASN A 54 2.21 -1.13 6.14
C ASN A 54 1.49 -0.58 4.90
N ILE A 55 1.06 0.69 4.93
CA ILE A 55 0.47 1.36 3.77
C ILE A 55 1.51 1.51 2.66
N TYR A 56 2.75 1.91 2.96
CA TYR A 56 3.80 2.02 1.97
C TYR A 56 4.04 0.69 1.24
N THR A 57 4.16 -0.42 1.98
CA THR A 57 4.31 -1.77 1.39
C THR A 57 3.13 -2.15 0.50
N LEU A 58 1.90 -1.89 0.96
CA LEU A 58 0.68 -2.14 0.18
C LEU A 58 0.71 -1.39 -1.15
N VAL A 59 0.99 -0.09 -1.13
CA VAL A 59 0.93 0.76 -2.34
C VAL A 59 2.16 0.59 -3.22
N ASN A 60 3.32 0.26 -2.64
CA ASN A 60 4.53 -0.01 -3.41
C ASN A 60 4.38 -1.29 -4.26
N THR A 61 3.58 -2.26 -3.81
CA THR A 61 3.21 -3.45 -4.60
C THR A 61 2.55 -3.06 -5.93
N ALA A 62 1.75 -1.99 -5.95
CA ALA A 62 1.15 -1.48 -7.18
C ALA A 62 2.22 -1.00 -8.17
N SER A 63 3.30 -0.37 -7.68
CA SER A 63 4.41 0.08 -8.55
C SER A 63 5.17 -1.09 -9.20
N LEU A 64 5.20 -2.24 -8.51
CA LEU A 64 5.87 -3.44 -8.98
C LEU A 64 5.04 -4.24 -9.99
N ILE A 65 3.73 -3.99 -10.11
CA ILE A 65 2.86 -4.82 -10.96
C ILE A 65 3.30 -4.78 -12.43
N SER A 66 3.89 -3.69 -12.91
CA SER A 66 4.39 -3.61 -14.29
C SER A 66 5.62 -4.47 -14.57
N SER A 67 6.32 -4.95 -13.54
CA SER A 67 7.45 -5.87 -13.68
C SER A 67 7.02 -7.33 -13.93
N GLY A 68 5.71 -7.61 -13.90
CA GLY A 68 5.17 -8.95 -14.03
C GLY A 68 5.24 -9.74 -12.72
N PRO A 69 4.56 -10.90 -12.63
CA PRO A 69 4.80 -11.86 -11.56
C PRO A 69 6.27 -12.28 -11.64
N SER A 70 7.06 -11.82 -10.67
CA SER A 70 8.52 -11.82 -10.63
C SER A 70 9.14 -13.22 -10.44
N ASN A 71 8.81 -14.16 -11.31
CA ASN A 71 9.27 -15.56 -11.22
C ASN A 71 10.63 -15.80 -11.90
N GLY A 72 11.39 -14.74 -12.22
CA GLY A 72 12.63 -14.84 -13.00
C GLY A 72 12.40 -15.32 -14.44
N GLU A 73 11.14 -15.38 -14.89
CA GLU A 73 10.79 -15.70 -16.26
C GLU A 73 11.02 -14.46 -17.14
N GLU A 74 11.56 -14.70 -18.33
CA GLU A 74 11.75 -13.66 -19.33
C GLU A 74 10.41 -12.97 -19.62
N THR A 75 10.37 -11.64 -19.55
CA THR A 75 9.16 -10.86 -19.83
C THR A 75 8.69 -11.12 -21.27
N ASP A 76 7.38 -11.23 -21.48
CA ASP A 76 6.85 -11.30 -22.85
C ASP A 76 6.99 -9.91 -23.49
N PRO A 77 7.78 -9.75 -24.57
CA PRO A 77 8.01 -8.44 -25.17
C PRO A 77 6.73 -7.83 -25.77
N ASN A 78 5.67 -8.62 -25.94
CA ASN A 78 4.41 -8.19 -26.53
C ASN A 78 3.30 -7.97 -25.49
N CYS A 79 3.50 -8.33 -24.21
CA CYS A 79 2.46 -8.22 -23.20
C CYS A 79 2.99 -8.08 -21.76
N PRO A 80 2.59 -7.04 -21.00
CA PRO A 80 1.81 -5.88 -21.43
C PRO A 80 2.61 -4.99 -22.40
N VAL A 81 1.92 -4.29 -23.30
CA VAL A 81 2.59 -3.43 -24.29
C VAL A 81 3.09 -2.18 -23.60
N THR A 82 4.39 -1.92 -23.68
CA THR A 82 5.03 -0.75 -23.07
C THR A 82 5.60 0.17 -24.14
N THR A 83 5.30 1.47 -24.03
CA THR A 83 5.82 2.53 -24.88
C THR A 83 6.43 3.63 -24.02
N THR A 84 7.66 4.04 -24.32
CA THR A 84 8.34 5.11 -23.59
C THR A 84 8.58 6.31 -24.49
N GLU A 85 8.11 7.47 -24.05
CA GLU A 85 8.27 8.76 -24.71
C GLU A 85 8.86 9.75 -23.71
N SER A 86 10.13 10.15 -23.91
CA SER A 86 10.84 11.04 -22.98
C SER A 86 10.82 10.49 -21.54
N LEU A 87 10.25 11.24 -20.59
CA LEU A 87 10.13 10.88 -19.18
C LEU A 87 8.79 10.22 -18.83
N THR A 88 8.04 9.74 -19.83
CA THR A 88 6.76 9.05 -19.64
C THR A 88 6.81 7.65 -20.23
N THR A 89 6.53 6.65 -19.40
CA THR A 89 6.32 5.26 -19.83
C THR A 89 4.85 4.93 -19.70
N ARG A 90 4.26 4.38 -20.76
CA ARG A 90 2.87 3.89 -20.76
C ARG A 90 2.87 2.40 -20.94
N THR A 91 2.14 1.71 -20.09
CA THR A 91 1.93 0.26 -20.14
C THR A 91 0.45 -0.01 -20.35
N LYS A 92 0.11 -0.79 -21.36
CA LYS A 92 -1.27 -1.10 -21.73
C LYS A 92 -1.49 -2.61 -21.73
N GLY A 93 -2.53 -3.05 -21.02
CA GLY A 93 -3.05 -4.41 -21.11
C GLY A 93 -3.92 -4.62 -22.35
N GLY A 94 -4.86 -5.56 -22.27
CA GLY A 94 -5.65 -6.04 -23.41
C GLY A 94 -4.97 -7.18 -24.17
N CYS A 95 -4.06 -7.89 -23.52
CA CYS A 95 -3.31 -9.01 -24.08
C CYS A 95 -3.15 -10.12 -23.04
N THR A 96 -2.78 -11.31 -23.50
CA THR A 96 -2.41 -12.44 -22.65
C THR A 96 -0.95 -12.76 -22.92
N ASP A 97 -0.13 -12.84 -21.87
CA ASP A 97 1.27 -13.19 -22.04
C ASP A 97 1.46 -14.70 -22.29
N LYS A 98 2.69 -15.10 -22.62
CA LYS A 98 3.07 -16.50 -22.83
C LYS A 98 2.73 -17.45 -21.67
N ASN A 99 2.49 -16.93 -20.46
CA ASN A 99 2.15 -17.71 -19.27
C ASN A 99 0.64 -17.83 -19.05
N GLY A 100 -0.18 -17.21 -19.90
CA GLY A 100 -1.62 -17.21 -19.77
C GLY A 100 -2.17 -16.16 -18.80
N VAL A 101 -1.34 -15.18 -18.39
CA VAL A 101 -1.79 -14.05 -17.57
C VAL A 101 -2.42 -13.00 -18.48
N GLU A 102 -3.68 -12.68 -18.21
CA GLU A 102 -4.43 -11.64 -18.90
C GLU A 102 -4.13 -10.29 -18.27
N TRP A 103 -3.45 -9.41 -19.00
CA TRP A 103 -3.18 -8.04 -18.59
C TRP A 103 -4.35 -7.15 -18.99
N VAL A 104 -4.80 -6.25 -18.10
CA VAL A 104 -5.95 -5.37 -18.32
C VAL A 104 -5.63 -3.92 -17.96
N GLY A 105 -6.43 -2.99 -18.49
CA GLY A 105 -6.31 -1.56 -18.22
C GLY A 105 -5.05 -0.90 -18.77
N SER A 106 -4.67 0.24 -18.18
CA SER A 106 -3.46 0.95 -18.54
C SER A 106 -2.83 1.68 -17.36
N MET A 107 -1.51 1.74 -17.34
CA MET A 107 -0.71 2.47 -16.38
C MET A 107 0.18 3.49 -17.10
N GLU A 108 0.35 4.66 -16.51
CA GLU A 108 1.32 5.66 -16.93
C GLU A 108 2.30 5.97 -15.79
N VAL A 109 3.60 5.96 -16.09
CA VAL A 109 4.68 6.34 -15.17
C VAL A 109 5.33 7.61 -15.71
N LYS A 110 5.24 8.69 -14.94
CA LYS A 110 5.83 10.00 -15.25
C LYS A 110 6.97 10.29 -14.29
N ILE A 111 8.15 10.60 -14.84
CA ILE A 111 9.30 11.06 -14.08
C ILE A 111 9.40 12.58 -14.21
N GLY A 112 9.21 13.29 -13.11
CA GLY A 112 9.39 14.74 -13.04
C GLY A 112 10.87 15.12 -12.99
N MET A 113 11.20 16.35 -13.39
CA MET A 113 12.58 16.86 -13.36
C MET A 113 13.21 16.88 -11.96
N SER A 114 12.37 16.93 -10.91
CA SER A 114 12.77 16.83 -9.50
C SER A 114 13.06 15.40 -9.03
N GLY A 115 12.95 14.39 -9.91
CA GLY A 115 13.02 12.98 -9.53
C GLY A 115 11.71 12.43 -8.93
N THR A 116 10.65 13.23 -8.87
CA THR A 116 9.32 12.76 -8.48
C THR A 116 8.80 11.75 -9.50
N ILE A 117 8.38 10.57 -9.05
CA ILE A 117 7.78 9.55 -9.92
C ILE A 117 6.29 9.51 -9.64
N THR A 118 5.46 9.58 -10.68
CA THR A 118 4.01 9.48 -10.57
C THR A 118 3.51 8.31 -11.41
N TYR A 119 2.87 7.36 -10.76
CA TYR A 119 2.14 6.25 -11.35
C TYR A 119 0.67 6.62 -11.41
N VAL A 120 0.04 6.45 -12.57
CA VAL A 120 -1.41 6.64 -12.77
C VAL A 120 -1.97 5.35 -13.33
N TYR A 121 -2.91 4.74 -12.62
CA TYR A 121 -3.57 3.49 -12.98
C TYR A 121 -4.99 3.78 -13.44
N SER A 122 -5.39 3.19 -14.56
CA SER A 122 -6.77 3.19 -15.05
C SER A 122 -7.18 1.74 -15.27
N GLY A 123 -7.80 1.16 -14.24
CA GLY A 123 -8.15 -0.26 -14.18
C GLY A 123 -7.00 -1.21 -14.53
N PHE A 124 -5.76 -0.85 -14.21
CA PHE A 124 -4.58 -1.62 -14.61
C PHE A 124 -4.31 -2.79 -13.67
N GLY A 125 -3.98 -3.94 -14.24
CA GLY A 125 -3.52 -5.08 -13.48
C GLY A 125 -3.61 -6.37 -14.29
N PHE A 126 -3.90 -7.48 -13.62
CA PHE A 126 -3.93 -8.78 -14.27
C PHE A 126 -5.04 -9.70 -13.76
N SER A 127 -5.33 -10.72 -14.56
CA SER A 127 -6.09 -11.90 -14.15
C SER A 127 -5.39 -13.17 -14.62
N GLN A 128 -5.34 -14.17 -13.77
CA GLN A 128 -4.69 -15.45 -14.09
C GLN A 128 -5.54 -16.62 -13.62
N THR A 129 -5.39 -17.76 -14.30
CA THR A 129 -6.05 -19.00 -13.90
C THR A 129 -5.19 -19.72 -12.86
N VAL A 130 -5.74 -19.95 -11.67
CA VAL A 130 -5.15 -20.76 -10.61
C VAL A 130 -5.77 -22.16 -10.69
N THR A 131 -4.92 -23.19 -10.58
CA THR A 131 -5.38 -24.59 -10.54
C THR A 131 -5.42 -25.06 -9.09
N CYS A 132 -6.58 -25.53 -8.65
CA CYS A 132 -6.84 -25.93 -7.26
C CYS A 132 -7.67 -27.23 -7.25
N ASP A 133 -7.13 -28.30 -6.67
CA ASP A 133 -7.75 -29.64 -6.58
C ASP A 133 -8.39 -30.14 -7.90
N GLY A 134 -7.66 -30.05 -9.01
CA GLY A 134 -8.14 -30.45 -10.34
C GLY A 134 -9.22 -29.54 -10.95
N LYS A 135 -9.61 -28.47 -10.26
CA LYS A 135 -10.45 -27.37 -10.75
C LYS A 135 -9.58 -26.18 -11.16
N SER A 136 -10.22 -25.18 -11.73
CA SER A 136 -9.59 -23.91 -12.06
C SER A 136 -10.48 -22.75 -11.65
N ALA A 137 -9.87 -21.72 -11.07
CA ALA A 137 -10.53 -20.46 -10.73
C ALA A 137 -9.68 -19.28 -11.24
N LYS A 138 -10.30 -18.11 -11.37
CA LYS A 138 -9.61 -16.89 -11.79
C LYS A 138 -9.20 -16.09 -10.55
N SER A 139 -7.92 -15.80 -10.43
CA SER A 139 -7.43 -14.74 -9.55
C SER A 139 -7.32 -13.44 -10.34
N LYS A 140 -7.51 -12.30 -9.67
CA LYS A 140 -7.51 -10.97 -10.28
C LYS A 140 -6.95 -9.95 -9.31
N LEU A 141 -6.19 -8.99 -9.83
CA LEU A 141 -5.75 -7.81 -9.09
C LEU A 141 -5.78 -6.60 -10.04
N ILE A 142 -6.58 -5.60 -9.72
CA ILE A 142 -6.72 -4.36 -10.48
C ILE A 142 -6.52 -3.15 -9.57
N TYR A 143 -5.80 -2.16 -10.09
CA TYR A 143 -5.59 -0.86 -9.48
C TYR A 143 -6.23 0.26 -10.29
N ASP A 144 -6.78 1.25 -9.59
CA ASP A 144 -7.20 2.54 -10.14
C ASP A 144 -6.67 3.68 -9.25
N GLY A 145 -6.44 4.86 -9.82
CA GLY A 145 -5.95 6.04 -9.12
C GLY A 145 -4.47 6.33 -9.34
N SER A 146 -3.75 6.83 -8.33
CA SER A 146 -2.36 7.25 -8.49
C SER A 146 -1.47 7.00 -7.26
N LEU A 147 -0.20 6.73 -7.52
CA LEU A 147 0.86 6.71 -6.52
C LEU A 147 1.92 7.73 -6.94
N LYS A 148 2.29 8.63 -6.05
CA LYS A 148 3.37 9.59 -6.26
C LYS A 148 4.46 9.34 -5.23
N THR A 149 5.70 9.24 -5.68
CA THR A 149 6.87 9.13 -4.82
C THR A 149 7.85 10.25 -5.12
N SER A 150 8.61 10.65 -4.10
CA SER A 150 9.61 11.71 -4.20
C SER A 150 10.74 11.41 -3.23
N ALA A 151 11.95 11.89 -3.55
CA ALA A 151 13.09 11.79 -2.66
C ALA A 151 13.72 13.17 -2.47
N THR A 152 14.13 13.49 -1.25
CA THR A 152 14.87 14.71 -0.91
C THR A 152 15.88 14.40 0.18
N GLY A 153 17.16 14.32 -0.19
CA GLY A 153 18.21 13.83 0.70
C GLY A 153 17.95 12.36 1.09
N THR A 154 17.92 12.07 2.38
CA THR A 154 17.61 10.74 2.94
C THR A 154 16.13 10.52 3.20
N THR A 155 15.26 11.48 2.86
CA THR A 155 13.81 11.37 3.06
C THR A 155 13.13 10.98 1.76
N GLN A 156 12.31 9.93 1.81
CA GLN A 156 11.40 9.54 0.75
C GLN A 156 9.98 9.93 1.15
N GLY A 157 9.27 10.64 0.27
CA GLY A 157 7.86 10.97 0.44
C GLY A 157 7.00 10.16 -0.50
N PHE A 158 5.80 9.77 -0.06
CA PHE A 158 4.82 9.10 -0.90
C PHE A 158 3.41 9.65 -0.66
N GLU A 159 2.60 9.64 -1.71
CA GLU A 159 1.18 10.00 -1.70
C GLU A 159 0.44 8.94 -2.54
N ALA A 160 -0.48 8.23 -1.90
CA ALA A 160 -1.22 7.14 -2.49
C ALA A 160 -2.71 7.45 -2.48
N LEU A 161 -3.28 7.43 -3.67
CA LEU A 161 -4.69 7.64 -3.97
C LEU A 161 -5.14 6.43 -4.79
N ILE A 162 -5.27 5.27 -4.16
CA ILE A 162 -5.40 3.98 -4.85
C ILE A 162 -6.72 3.31 -4.47
N VAL A 163 -7.41 2.76 -5.47
CA VAL A 163 -8.45 1.74 -5.30
C VAL A 163 -7.86 0.41 -5.77
N MET A 164 -8.08 -0.65 -5.00
CA MET A 164 -7.65 -2.01 -5.33
C MET A 164 -8.86 -2.93 -5.36
N ASP A 165 -9.08 -3.58 -6.50
CA ASP A 165 -10.08 -4.63 -6.69
C ASP A 165 -9.35 -5.97 -6.86
N ALA A 166 -9.54 -6.88 -5.91
CA ALA A 166 -8.92 -8.20 -5.89
C ALA A 166 -9.97 -9.32 -5.93
N LEU A 167 -9.61 -10.41 -6.60
CA LEU A 167 -10.29 -11.71 -6.51
C LEU A 167 -9.22 -12.74 -6.15
N GLU A 168 -9.25 -13.18 -4.91
CA GLU A 168 -8.32 -14.18 -4.39
C GLU A 168 -8.93 -15.57 -4.58
N VAL A 169 -8.07 -16.58 -4.72
CA VAL A 169 -8.46 -17.98 -4.87
C VAL A 169 -7.82 -18.77 -3.73
N ASP A 170 -8.63 -19.45 -2.93
CA ASP A 170 -8.12 -20.44 -1.98
C ASP A 170 -7.61 -21.65 -2.77
N GLU A 171 -6.31 -21.94 -2.66
CA GLU A 171 -5.69 -22.98 -3.49
C GLU A 171 -6.09 -24.42 -3.11
N GLN A 172 -6.64 -24.62 -1.91
CA GLN A 172 -7.08 -25.94 -1.45
C GLN A 172 -8.53 -26.22 -1.85
N THR A 173 -9.40 -25.23 -1.72
CA THR A 173 -10.86 -25.38 -1.93
C THR A 173 -11.32 -24.87 -3.29
N CYS A 174 -10.50 -24.03 -3.95
CA CYS A 174 -10.82 -23.31 -5.18
C CYS A 174 -11.97 -22.28 -5.02
N GLU A 175 -12.30 -21.93 -3.77
CA GLU A 175 -13.25 -20.85 -3.47
C GLU A 175 -12.60 -19.49 -3.76
N THR A 176 -13.43 -18.53 -4.18
CA THR A 176 -12.95 -17.19 -4.51
C THR A 176 -13.47 -16.15 -3.53
N THR A 177 -12.59 -15.26 -3.08
CA THR A 177 -12.95 -14.14 -2.21
C THR A 177 -12.69 -12.83 -2.94
N ALA A 178 -13.76 -12.06 -3.18
CA ALA A 178 -13.64 -10.72 -3.72
C ALA A 178 -13.32 -9.74 -2.60
N SER A 179 -12.29 -8.93 -2.78
CA SER A 179 -11.86 -7.89 -1.86
C SER A 179 -11.78 -6.57 -2.60
N VAL A 180 -12.28 -5.51 -1.98
CA VAL A 180 -12.15 -4.15 -2.52
C VAL A 180 -11.65 -3.25 -1.41
N SER A 181 -10.53 -2.57 -1.65
CA SER A 181 -9.94 -1.62 -0.72
C SER A 181 -9.62 -0.30 -1.39
N ALA A 182 -9.46 0.74 -0.57
CA ALA A 182 -9.04 2.05 -1.03
C ALA A 182 -8.13 2.71 0.00
N VAL A 183 -7.21 3.54 -0.49
CA VAL A 183 -6.21 4.27 0.30
C VAL A 183 -6.12 5.69 -0.22
N ASP A 184 -6.23 6.65 0.69
CA ASP A 184 -5.98 8.08 0.49
C ASP A 184 -5.02 8.51 1.60
N TYR A 185 -3.72 8.40 1.33
CA TYR A 185 -2.69 8.46 2.37
C TYR A 185 -1.42 9.15 1.86
N LYS A 186 -0.82 9.97 2.72
CA LYS A 186 0.49 10.57 2.49
C LYS A 186 1.44 10.22 3.63
N GLY A 187 2.69 9.93 3.30
CA GLY A 187 3.69 9.59 4.29
C GLY A 187 5.10 9.89 3.86
N THR A 188 6.02 9.68 4.78
CA THR A 188 7.46 9.81 4.57
C THR A 188 8.20 8.70 5.28
N SER A 189 9.32 8.26 4.72
CA SER A 189 10.36 7.51 5.41
C SER A 189 11.68 8.28 5.39
N SER A 190 12.45 8.18 6.46
CA SER A 190 13.79 8.76 6.54
C SER A 190 14.71 7.88 7.39
N GLY A 191 15.98 7.79 7.04
CA GLY A 191 16.95 6.96 7.77
C GLY A 191 17.73 6.08 6.80
N ALA A 192 17.70 4.76 7.04
CA ALA A 192 18.31 3.78 6.14
C ALA A 192 17.98 4.05 4.67
N SER A 193 19.03 4.02 3.84
CA SER A 193 18.83 3.98 2.40
C SER A 193 18.35 2.58 2.01
N SER A 194 17.73 2.44 0.84
CA SER A 194 17.39 1.11 0.31
C SER A 194 18.61 0.19 0.15
N GLU A 195 19.81 0.76 0.10
CA GLU A 195 21.08 0.03 -0.04
C GLU A 195 21.72 -0.32 1.31
N ASP A 196 21.33 0.37 2.38
CA ASP A 196 21.91 0.24 3.71
C ASP A 196 20.81 0.10 4.76
N GLN A 197 20.46 -1.15 5.07
CA GLN A 197 19.47 -1.51 6.08
C GLN A 197 20.05 -1.58 7.49
N SER A 198 21.33 -1.20 7.69
CA SER A 198 21.98 -1.19 9.01
C SER A 198 21.61 0.02 9.87
N GLU A 199 20.86 0.96 9.31
CA GLU A 199 20.37 2.14 10.01
C GLU A 199 18.85 2.03 10.25
N PRO A 200 18.32 2.56 11.36
CA PRO A 200 16.88 2.60 11.57
C PRO A 200 16.17 3.43 10.51
N THR A 201 14.96 3.01 10.13
CA THR A 201 14.05 3.81 9.28
C THR A 201 12.93 4.37 10.12
N THR A 202 12.74 5.69 10.07
CA THR A 202 11.62 6.39 10.73
C THR A 202 10.51 6.65 9.72
N TRP A 203 9.29 6.28 10.07
CA TRP A 203 8.10 6.43 9.25
C TRP A 203 7.12 7.43 9.86
N ASN A 204 6.53 8.25 9.01
CA ASN A 204 5.44 9.15 9.35
C ASN A 204 4.36 9.10 8.28
N GLY A 205 3.12 9.39 8.64
CA GLY A 205 2.09 9.59 7.63
C GLY A 205 0.71 9.79 8.21
N SER A 206 -0.22 10.17 7.35
CA SER A 206 -1.62 10.34 7.72
C SER A 206 -2.53 10.17 6.51
N GLY A 207 -3.75 9.72 6.76
CA GLY A 207 -4.76 9.55 5.73
C GLY A 207 -5.89 8.64 6.14
N ARG A 208 -6.49 8.00 5.15
CA ARG A 208 -7.59 7.05 5.29
C ARG A 208 -7.27 5.77 4.54
N ILE A 209 -7.67 4.66 5.13
CA ILE A 209 -7.65 3.35 4.52
C ILE A 209 -8.99 2.68 4.82
N GLY A 210 -9.48 1.91 3.86
CA GLY A 210 -10.71 1.17 4.05
C GLY A 210 -10.83 -0.05 3.17
N TYR A 211 -11.68 -0.97 3.61
CA TYR A 211 -12.08 -2.17 2.89
C TYR A 211 -13.61 -2.20 2.85
N ALA A 212 -14.18 -2.76 1.78
CA ALA A 212 -15.63 -2.79 1.60
C ALA A 212 -16.37 -3.53 2.74
N ASP A 213 -15.75 -4.57 3.29
CA ASP A 213 -16.31 -5.46 4.32
C ASP A 213 -16.06 -4.98 5.76
N THR A 214 -14.94 -4.31 6.04
CA THR A 214 -14.58 -3.84 7.39
C THR A 214 -14.80 -2.34 7.61
N GLY A 215 -14.91 -1.55 6.54
CA GLY A 215 -15.20 -0.13 6.58
C GLY A 215 -13.95 0.76 6.44
N VAL A 216 -14.07 2.04 6.82
CA VAL A 216 -12.98 3.04 6.75
C VAL A 216 -12.57 3.55 8.12
N ILE A 217 -11.27 3.73 8.30
CA ILE A 217 -10.70 4.49 9.41
C ILE A 217 -9.82 5.64 8.88
N SER A 218 -9.59 6.62 9.73
CA SER A 218 -8.49 7.57 9.58
C SER A 218 -7.31 7.11 10.41
N VAL A 219 -6.10 7.30 9.91
CA VAL A 219 -4.86 6.86 10.57
C VAL A 219 -3.80 7.95 10.52
N GLU A 220 -3.01 8.02 11.58
CA GLU A 220 -1.84 8.88 11.71
C GLU A 220 -0.70 8.09 12.38
N THR A 221 0.42 7.94 11.68
CA THR A 221 1.65 7.34 12.22
C THR A 221 2.66 8.44 12.50
N GLN A 222 3.21 8.44 13.71
CA GLN A 222 4.19 9.40 14.19
C GLN A 222 5.45 8.66 14.64
N ASN A 223 6.56 8.95 13.96
CA ASN A 223 7.89 8.45 14.28
C ASN A 223 7.94 6.93 14.54
N GLU A 224 7.27 6.12 13.72
CA GLU A 224 7.38 4.66 13.80
C GLU A 224 8.76 4.25 13.30
N VAL A 225 9.61 3.74 14.19
CA VAL A 225 11.00 3.41 13.87
C VAL A 225 11.15 1.90 13.70
N THR A 226 11.66 1.46 12.56
CA THR A 226 11.89 0.04 12.25
C THR A 226 13.39 -0.24 12.06
N HIS A 227 13.89 -1.35 12.61
CA HIS A 227 15.26 -1.82 12.38
C HIS A 227 15.40 -3.30 12.75
N SER A 228 15.63 -4.16 11.76
CA SER A 228 15.59 -5.62 11.94
C SER A 228 16.63 -6.15 12.93
N ASP A 229 17.80 -5.53 13.01
CA ASP A 229 18.88 -5.97 13.92
C ASP A 229 18.61 -5.59 15.38
N THR A 230 17.73 -4.62 15.61
CA THR A 230 17.29 -4.24 16.96
C THR A 230 16.02 -5.00 17.33
N CYS A 231 15.02 -4.96 16.45
CA CYS A 231 13.82 -5.76 16.60
C CYS A 231 13.26 -6.17 15.24
N ALA A 232 13.23 -7.47 14.99
CA ALA A 232 12.75 -8.03 13.73
C ALA A 232 11.23 -8.18 13.68
N SER A 233 10.57 -8.37 14.83
CA SER A 233 9.14 -8.67 14.95
C SER A 233 8.25 -7.44 14.90
N GLU A 234 8.71 -6.28 15.38
CA GLU A 234 7.91 -5.05 15.50
C GLU A 234 8.72 -3.76 15.40
N ALA A 235 8.05 -2.61 15.49
CA ALA A 235 8.72 -1.31 15.54
C ALA A 235 9.43 -1.11 16.89
N ILE A 236 10.62 -0.52 16.82
CA ILE A 236 11.45 -0.15 17.97
C ILE A 236 10.73 0.89 18.84
N SER A 237 10.04 1.85 18.20
CA SER A 237 9.37 2.95 18.87
C SER A 237 8.38 3.65 17.95
N GLY A 238 7.65 4.63 18.49
CA GLY A 238 6.71 5.46 17.75
C GLY A 238 5.27 5.20 18.14
N LYS A 239 4.34 5.80 17.40
CA LYS A 239 2.91 5.64 17.68
C LYS A 239 2.09 5.63 16.41
N THR A 240 1.07 4.77 16.35
CA THR A 240 0.01 4.84 15.34
C THR A 240 -1.32 5.15 16.01
N THR A 241 -1.99 6.19 15.56
CA THR A 241 -3.32 6.60 16.01
C THR A 241 -4.35 6.22 14.95
N LEU A 242 -5.38 5.50 15.36
CA LEU A 242 -6.51 5.09 14.52
C LEU A 242 -7.75 5.84 15.02
N THR A 243 -8.53 6.41 14.10
CA THR A 243 -9.74 7.16 14.45
C THR A 243 -10.92 6.80 13.57
N THR A 244 -12.08 6.73 14.21
CA THR A 244 -13.41 6.72 13.59
C THR A 244 -14.27 7.80 14.28
N ASP A 245 -15.51 8.00 13.85
CA ASP A 245 -16.39 9.10 14.31
C ASP A 245 -16.78 9.06 15.80
N GLY A 246 -16.26 8.14 16.60
CA GLY A 246 -16.44 8.13 18.05
C GLY A 246 -15.41 7.34 18.83
N GLN A 247 -14.37 6.82 18.16
CA GLN A 247 -13.35 6.00 18.79
C GLN A 247 -11.97 6.44 18.33
N ARG A 248 -11.04 6.49 19.29
CA ARG A 248 -9.63 6.73 19.08
C ARG A 248 -8.86 5.59 19.70
N VAL A 249 -8.15 4.83 18.88
CA VAL A 249 -7.17 3.85 19.34
C VAL A 249 -5.79 4.44 19.16
N GLU A 250 -4.95 4.32 20.19
CA GLU A 250 -3.53 4.63 20.09
C GLU A 250 -2.72 3.36 20.34
N ILE A 251 -1.85 3.03 19.39
CA ILE A 251 -0.90 1.92 19.43
C ILE A 251 0.49 2.50 19.67
N GLN A 252 1.12 2.11 20.77
CA GLN A 252 2.45 2.56 21.17
C GLN A 252 3.43 1.39 21.01
N TYR A 253 4.47 1.61 20.20
CA TYR A 253 5.51 0.62 19.95
C TYR A 253 6.65 0.79 20.96
N ASP A 254 7.23 -0.33 21.40
CA ASP A 254 8.25 -0.41 22.44
C ASP A 254 9.29 -1.52 22.22
N GLY A 255 9.48 -1.97 20.98
CA GLY A 255 10.46 -3.00 20.61
C GLY A 255 11.93 -2.65 20.92
N ALA A 256 12.25 -1.39 21.27
CA ALA A 256 13.55 -1.01 21.83
C ALA A 256 13.83 -1.67 23.19
N THR A 257 12.78 -1.87 23.97
CA THR A 257 12.81 -2.36 25.35
C THR A 257 12.24 -3.75 25.47
N ASP A 258 11.28 -4.10 24.62
CA ASP A 258 10.59 -5.39 24.64
C ASP A 258 10.39 -5.94 23.23
N CYS A 259 11.47 -6.43 22.61
CA CYS A 259 11.35 -7.08 21.31
C CYS A 259 10.80 -8.50 21.46
N ASP A 260 9.48 -8.60 21.63
CA ASP A 260 8.79 -9.89 21.76
C ASP A 260 8.68 -10.58 20.39
N PRO A 261 9.04 -11.87 20.25
CA PRO A 261 8.80 -12.63 19.02
C PRO A 261 7.33 -12.67 18.58
N GLU A 262 6.38 -12.46 19.48
CA GLU A 262 4.94 -12.36 19.22
C GLU A 262 4.48 -10.96 18.80
N ALA A 263 5.38 -9.96 18.78
CA ALA A 263 5.12 -8.57 18.41
C ALA A 263 4.00 -7.93 19.26
N THR A 264 4.28 -7.78 20.55
CA THR A 264 3.37 -7.22 21.56
C THR A 264 3.51 -5.70 21.66
N VAL A 265 2.43 -4.98 21.43
CA VAL A 265 2.40 -3.51 21.55
C VAL A 265 1.42 -3.06 22.62
N THR A 266 1.70 -1.95 23.29
CA THR A 266 0.72 -1.36 24.22
C THR A 266 -0.33 -0.54 23.48
N TRP A 267 -1.58 -0.54 23.96
CA TRP A 267 -2.64 0.24 23.34
C TRP A 267 -3.62 0.88 24.32
N SER A 268 -4.28 1.93 23.83
CA SER A 268 -5.38 2.59 24.54
C SER A 268 -6.58 2.79 23.64
N LEU A 269 -7.77 2.83 24.25
CA LEU A 269 -9.04 3.14 23.60
C LEU A 269 -9.64 4.36 24.29
N ASN A 270 -9.87 5.43 23.53
CA ASN A 270 -10.39 6.71 24.01
C ASN A 270 -9.61 7.27 25.21
N GLY A 271 -8.29 7.07 25.22
CA GLY A 271 -7.37 7.51 26.27
C GLY A 271 -7.30 6.58 27.50
N ALA A 272 -8.10 5.52 27.57
CA ALA A 272 -8.01 4.51 28.60
C ALA A 272 -7.10 3.36 28.15
N ALA A 273 -6.03 3.08 28.90
CA ALA A 273 -5.15 1.95 28.64
C ALA A 273 -5.94 0.62 28.63
N GLN A 274 -5.66 -0.23 27.65
CA GLN A 274 -6.35 -1.52 27.45
C GLN A 274 -5.41 -2.73 27.64
N GLY A 275 -4.11 -2.51 27.81
CA GLY A 275 -3.11 -3.57 27.94
C GLY A 275 -2.28 -3.71 26.66
N GLU A 276 -1.97 -4.94 26.30
CA GLU A 276 -1.13 -5.31 25.15
C GLU A 276 -1.97 -5.90 24.01
N LEU A 277 -1.47 -5.77 22.78
CA LEU A 277 -1.95 -6.46 21.58
C LEU A 277 -0.79 -7.27 21.00
N GLU A 278 -0.96 -8.58 20.92
CA GLU A 278 -0.04 -9.47 20.21
C GLU A 278 -0.24 -9.38 18.69
N GLY A 279 0.81 -9.67 17.93
CA GLY A 279 0.78 -9.84 16.47
C GLY A 279 0.73 -8.53 15.69
N VAL A 280 1.10 -7.40 16.29
CA VAL A 280 1.19 -6.11 15.59
C VAL A 280 2.60 -5.92 15.07
N SER A 281 2.93 -6.64 13.99
CA SER A 281 4.25 -6.57 13.36
C SER A 281 4.39 -5.43 12.35
N CYS A 282 5.62 -4.99 12.13
CA CYS A 282 5.96 -4.06 11.05
C CYS A 282 6.33 -4.85 9.79
N SER A 283 5.53 -4.73 8.72
CA SER A 283 5.80 -5.44 7.47
C SER A 283 6.99 -4.90 6.67
N ALA A 284 7.63 -3.81 7.10
CA ALA A 284 8.76 -3.20 6.41
C ALA A 284 10.15 -3.77 6.78
N SER A 285 10.28 -4.52 7.89
CA SER A 285 11.58 -5.04 8.36
C SER A 285 12.06 -6.27 7.58
N SER A 286 11.15 -7.02 6.96
CA SER A 286 11.49 -7.91 5.86
C SER A 286 11.37 -7.09 4.57
N GLY A 287 12.40 -7.05 3.73
CA GLY A 287 12.29 -6.52 2.36
C GLY A 287 11.14 -7.21 1.58
N PRO A 288 11.02 -7.04 0.25
CA PRO A 288 9.92 -7.62 -0.54
C PRO A 288 9.97 -9.17 -0.66
N ALA A 289 10.22 -9.89 0.42
CA ALA A 289 9.37 -11.00 0.81
C ALA A 289 8.13 -10.40 1.49
N LEU A 290 7.19 -9.80 0.74
CA LEU A 290 5.98 -10.53 0.38
C LEU A 290 6.01 -11.95 0.98
N ALA A 291 5.78 -12.09 2.27
CA ALA A 291 4.94 -13.16 2.78
C ALA A 291 3.55 -12.84 2.22
N MET A 292 3.23 -13.13 0.96
CA MET A 292 3.03 -14.49 0.49
C MET A 292 2.15 -15.33 1.44
N TRP A 293 1.39 -14.72 2.36
CA TRP A 293 0.22 -15.41 2.92
C TRP A 293 -0.95 -15.47 1.92
N GLY A 294 -0.87 -14.72 0.81
CA GLY A 294 -1.71 -14.92 -0.39
C GLY A 294 -0.95 -15.29 -1.68
N VAL A 295 0.38 -15.32 -1.67
CA VAL A 295 1.21 -15.58 -2.88
C VAL A 295 2.27 -16.68 -2.63
N GLY A 296 2.37 -17.20 -1.40
CA GLY A 296 3.34 -18.20 -0.89
C GLY A 296 3.14 -19.60 -1.38
N LEU A 297 2.17 -19.79 -2.24
CA LEU A 297 1.85 -21.05 -2.84
C LEU A 297 2.14 -21.10 -4.35
N LEU A 298 2.53 -19.97 -4.98
CA LEU A 298 2.91 -19.97 -6.39
C LEU A 298 4.36 -20.48 -6.65
N GLY A 299 5.17 -20.65 -5.61
CA GLY A 299 6.55 -21.14 -5.71
C GLY A 299 6.73 -22.65 -5.96
N LEU A 300 5.68 -23.47 -5.86
CA LEU A 300 5.82 -24.94 -5.95
C LEU A 300 5.40 -25.56 -7.30
N LEU A 301 4.81 -24.80 -8.21
CA LEU A 301 4.36 -25.33 -9.51
C LEU A 301 5.48 -25.42 -10.57
N GLY A 302 6.61 -24.73 -10.38
CA GLY A 302 7.78 -24.84 -11.26
C GLY A 302 8.51 -26.20 -11.16
N LEU A 303 8.37 -26.92 -10.05
CA LEU A 303 9.12 -28.17 -9.81
C LEU A 303 8.34 -29.45 -10.10
N MET A 304 7.00 -29.42 -10.25
CA MET A 304 6.20 -30.63 -10.48
C MET A 304 5.95 -30.97 -11.95
N ARG A 305 6.22 -30.05 -12.90
CA ARG A 305 6.00 -30.31 -14.33
C ARG A 305 7.03 -31.26 -14.98
N ARG A 306 8.04 -31.73 -14.23
CA ARG A 306 9.08 -32.67 -14.74
C ARG A 306 8.83 -34.16 -14.46
N ARG A 307 7.77 -34.56 -13.74
CA ARG A 307 7.55 -35.99 -13.39
C ARG A 307 6.39 -36.71 -14.08
N ALA A 308 5.68 -36.08 -15.02
CA ALA A 308 4.58 -36.73 -15.76
C ALA A 308 4.96 -37.20 -17.18
N ARG A 309 6.24 -37.52 -17.44
CA ARG A 309 6.67 -38.26 -18.63
C ARG A 309 7.65 -39.36 -18.22
N SER A 310 7.08 -40.46 -17.73
CA SER A 310 7.70 -41.78 -17.63
C SER A 310 6.59 -42.82 -17.65
#